data_AF-A0A1V0N1V9-F1
#
_entry.id   AF-A0A1V0N1V9-F1
#
_cell.length_a   1.000
_cell.length_b   1.000
_cell.length_c   1.000
_cell.angle_alpha   90.00
_cell.angle_beta   90.00
_cell.angle_gamma   90.00
#
_symmetry.space_group_name_H-M   'P 1'
#
loop_
_entity.id
_entity.type
_entity.pdbx_description
1 polymer ?
#
loop_
_entity_poly.entity_id
_entity_poly.type
_entity_poly.pdbx_seq_one_letter_code
_entity_poly.pdbx_strand_id
1 'polypeptide(L)'
;MKTKDREFNGKNIDLDKLSNVVEQYFQNEKFKTQLGKHPNGTLIQATKEGLLRSIAGMDRSYSITISGTPDNVKISIGMGKWLQNLGVAAIESFLLTPELAFFEVPESLWGFEIEDKFWKYIENQIDLGIQ
;
A
#
# COMPACT_ATOMS: atom_id res chain seq x y z
N MET A 1 13.38 1.95 -8.30
CA MET A 1 12.01 2.48 -8.65
C MET A 1 11.30 3.02 -7.39
N LYS A 2 10.49 4.09 -7.48
CA LYS A 2 9.80 4.71 -6.33
C LYS A 2 8.49 4.02 -5.92
N THR A 3 7.69 3.61 -6.91
CA THR A 3 6.39 2.95 -6.73
C THR A 3 6.18 1.85 -7.75
N LYS A 4 5.33 0.88 -7.44
CA LYS A 4 4.75 -0.04 -8.43
C LYS A 4 3.25 0.10 -8.42
N ASP A 5 2.67 0.16 -9.60
CA ASP A 5 1.25 0.38 -9.79
C ASP A 5 0.66 -0.81 -10.58
N ARG A 6 -0.55 -1.25 -10.21
CA ARG A 6 -1.37 -2.15 -11.02
C ARG A 6 -2.79 -1.63 -11.11
N GLU A 7 -3.37 -1.77 -12.30
CA GLU A 7 -4.74 -1.38 -12.60
C GLU A 7 -5.59 -2.62 -12.86
N PHE A 8 -6.78 -2.65 -12.28
CA PHE A 8 -7.74 -3.74 -12.38
C PHE A 8 -9.04 -3.20 -12.96
N ASN A 9 -9.34 -3.61 -14.20
CA ASN A 9 -10.46 -3.11 -14.98
C ASN A 9 -11.55 -4.18 -15.16
N GLY A 10 -12.82 -3.78 -15.03
CA GLY A 10 -14.00 -4.62 -15.27
C GLY A 10 -14.19 -5.75 -14.26
N LYS A 11 -13.69 -5.57 -13.03
CA LYS A 11 -13.72 -6.58 -11.97
C LYS A 11 -14.80 -6.34 -10.90
N ASN A 12 -15.49 -5.19 -10.94
CA ASN A 12 -16.50 -4.75 -9.97
C ASN A 12 -16.09 -5.04 -8.51
N ILE A 13 -14.94 -4.49 -8.12
CA ILE A 13 -14.27 -4.74 -6.85
C ILE A 13 -14.87 -3.84 -5.76
N ASP A 14 -15.24 -4.44 -4.62
CA ASP A 14 -15.53 -3.71 -3.40
C ASP A 14 -14.24 -3.14 -2.80
N LEU A 15 -14.06 -1.82 -2.89
CA LEU A 15 -12.86 -1.12 -2.45
C LEU A 15 -12.63 -1.17 -0.93
N ASP A 16 -13.70 -1.27 -0.14
CA ASP A 16 -13.60 -1.38 1.31
C ASP A 16 -13.11 -2.78 1.70
N LYS A 17 -13.65 -3.83 1.07
CA LYS A 17 -13.16 -5.20 1.25
C LYS A 17 -11.73 -5.35 0.77
N LEU A 18 -11.40 -4.79 -0.40
CA LEU A 18 -10.02 -4.79 -0.92
C LEU A 18 -9.06 -4.12 0.08
N SER A 19 -9.44 -2.97 0.63
CA SER A 19 -8.63 -2.26 1.62
C SER A 19 -8.38 -3.12 2.87
N ASN A 20 -9.40 -3.82 3.36
CA ASN A 20 -9.28 -4.73 4.48
C ASN A 20 -8.37 -5.92 4.16
N VAL A 21 -8.52 -6.54 2.98
CA VAL A 21 -7.68 -7.66 2.54
C VAL A 21 -6.21 -7.26 2.44
N VAL A 22 -5.92 -6.07 1.90
CA VAL A 22 -4.56 -5.51 1.87
C VAL A 22 -4.01 -5.31 3.28
N GLU A 23 -4.81 -4.74 4.19
CA GLU A 23 -4.38 -4.56 5.58
C GLU A 23 -4.11 -5.91 6.27
N GLN A 24 -5.01 -6.89 6.11
CA GLN A 24 -4.87 -8.23 6.68
C GLN A 24 -3.62 -8.96 6.18
N TYR A 25 -3.27 -8.82 4.90
CA TYR A 25 -2.02 -9.38 4.35
C TYR A 25 -0.80 -8.93 5.15
N PHE A 26 -0.66 -7.61 5.36
CA PHE A 26 0.49 -7.06 6.09
C PHE A 26 0.46 -7.42 7.58
N GLN A 27 -0.72 -7.45 8.21
CA GLN A 27 -0.86 -7.90 9.59
C GLN A 27 -0.43 -9.37 9.77
N ASN A 28 -0.80 -10.24 8.82
CA ASN A 28 -0.41 -11.65 8.81
C ASN A 28 1.12 -11.83 8.67
N GLU A 29 1.77 -10.99 7.86
CA GLU A 29 3.23 -10.89 7.71
C GLU A 29 3.94 -10.23 8.92
N LYS A 30 3.20 -9.97 10.00
CA LYS A 30 3.64 -9.36 11.27
C LYS A 30 4.12 -7.91 11.11
N PHE A 31 3.51 -7.16 10.20
CA PHE A 31 3.64 -5.71 10.16
C PHE A 31 2.63 -5.06 11.09
N LYS A 32 3.03 -3.94 11.69
CA LYS A 32 2.10 -2.97 12.27
C LYS A 32 1.48 -2.18 11.12
N THR A 33 0.15 -2.14 11.06
CA THR A 33 -0.57 -1.41 10.02
C THR A 33 -1.32 -0.21 10.57
N GLN A 34 -1.66 0.71 9.67
CA GLN A 34 -2.72 1.70 9.87
C GLN A 34 -3.40 1.98 8.54
N LEU A 35 -4.67 2.35 8.61
CA LEU A 35 -5.52 2.61 7.44
C LEU A 35 -6.16 3.99 7.58
N GLY A 36 -6.14 4.76 6.50
CA GLY A 36 -6.78 6.06 6.39
C GLY A 36 -7.67 6.12 5.17
N LYS A 37 -8.95 6.42 5.36
CA LYS A 37 -9.93 6.57 4.27
C LYS A 37 -10.02 8.03 3.82
N HIS A 38 -10.24 8.22 2.52
CA HIS A 38 -10.44 9.50 1.88
C HIS A 38 -11.47 9.34 0.75
N PRO A 39 -12.21 10.40 0.36
CA PRO A 39 -13.14 10.32 -0.78
C PRO A 39 -12.51 9.83 -2.08
N ASN A 40 -11.21 10.09 -2.28
CA ASN A 40 -10.46 9.68 -3.48
C ASN A 40 -9.79 8.29 -3.36
N GLY A 41 -9.95 7.61 -2.22
CA GLY A 41 -9.34 6.29 -2.00
C GLY A 41 -8.90 6.02 -0.56
N THR A 42 -8.16 4.92 -0.39
CA THR A 42 -7.63 4.49 0.90
C THR A 42 -6.10 4.49 0.87
N LEU A 43 -5.49 4.97 1.95
CA LEU A 43 -4.06 4.81 2.21
C LEU A 43 -3.88 3.80 3.35
N ILE A 44 -3.03 2.80 3.12
CA ILE A 44 -2.64 1.80 4.11
C ILE A 44 -1.14 1.93 4.30
N GLN A 45 -0.68 2.06 5.54
CA GLN A 45 0.74 2.01 5.86
C GLN A 45 1.06 0.75 6.64
N ALA A 46 2.15 0.08 6.30
CA ALA A 46 2.64 -1.12 6.99
C ALA A 46 4.12 -0.95 7.36
N THR A 47 4.44 -1.04 8.65
CA THR A 47 5.81 -0.95 9.18
C THR A 47 6.16 -2.14 10.04
N LYS A 48 7.44 -2.52 10.08
CA LYS A 48 7.94 -3.61 10.93
C LYS A 48 9.04 -3.04 11.82
N GLU A 49 8.76 -2.98 13.13
CA GLU A 49 9.71 -2.47 14.12
C GLU A 49 11.01 -3.28 14.07
N GLY A 50 12.16 -2.60 14.22
CA GLY A 50 13.49 -3.22 14.19
C GLY A 50 14.04 -3.55 12.80
N LEU A 51 13.20 -3.97 11.84
CA LEU A 51 13.64 -4.31 10.48
C LEU A 51 13.71 -3.11 9.53
N LEU A 52 12.82 -2.11 9.69
CA LEU A 52 12.79 -0.92 8.83
C LEU A 52 13.60 0.28 9.35
N ARG A 53 14.02 0.25 10.63
CA ARG A 53 14.85 1.30 11.27
C ARG A 53 16.31 1.28 10.77
N SER A 54 16.79 0.12 10.31
CA SER A 54 18.19 -0.12 9.94
C SER A 54 18.61 0.55 8.63
N ILE A 55 17.65 0.93 7.77
CA ILE A 55 17.94 1.53 6.47
C ILE A 55 17.82 3.06 6.59
N ALA A 56 18.95 3.74 6.75
CA ALA A 56 19.08 5.20 6.84
C ALA A 56 18.48 5.88 8.09
N GLY A 57 18.25 5.15 9.19
CA GLY A 57 17.95 5.74 10.50
C GLY A 57 16.56 6.39 10.65
N MET A 58 15.64 6.17 9.71
CA MET A 58 14.27 6.71 9.72
C MET A 58 13.23 5.59 9.87
N ASP A 59 12.11 5.86 10.53
CA ASP A 59 10.97 4.93 10.59
C ASP A 59 10.32 4.82 9.19
N ARG A 60 10.56 3.70 8.49
CA ARG A 60 9.98 3.43 7.16
C ARG A 60 8.68 2.66 7.24
N SER A 61 7.90 2.74 6.17
CA SER A 61 6.72 1.91 5.94
C SER A 61 6.51 1.63 4.47
N TYR A 62 5.93 0.48 4.15
CA TYR A 62 5.19 0.35 2.90
C TYR A 62 3.96 1.23 2.98
N SER A 63 3.72 2.01 1.95
CA SER A 63 2.49 2.78 1.77
C SER A 63 1.78 2.19 0.55
N ILE A 64 0.50 1.88 0.70
CA ILE A 64 -0.34 1.30 -0.33
C ILE A 64 -1.52 2.23 -0.53
N THR A 65 -1.72 2.70 -1.76
CA THR A 65 -2.90 3.47 -2.12
C THR A 65 -3.84 2.62 -2.96
N ILE A 66 -5.12 2.68 -2.64
CA ILE A 66 -6.20 2.07 -3.42
C ILE A 66 -7.12 3.20 -3.83
N SER A 67 -7.28 3.42 -5.13
CA SER A 67 -8.04 4.55 -5.67
C SER A 67 -8.82 4.12 -6.92
N GLY A 68 -9.76 4.96 -7.34
CA GLY A 68 -10.60 4.71 -8.51
C GLY A 68 -12.02 4.29 -8.15
N THR A 69 -12.63 3.46 -9.00
CA THR A 69 -14.02 2.99 -8.87
C THR A 69 -14.05 1.46 -8.85
N PRO A 70 -15.17 0.82 -8.47
CA PRO A 70 -15.26 -0.64 -8.46
C PRO A 70 -14.88 -1.30 -9.80
N ASP A 71 -15.16 -0.66 -10.93
CA ASP A 71 -14.82 -1.18 -12.26
C ASP A 71 -13.43 -0.76 -12.76
N ASN A 72 -12.77 0.19 -12.10
CA ASN A 72 -11.43 0.65 -12.45
C ASN A 72 -10.66 0.99 -11.17
N VAL A 73 -9.95 -0.01 -10.65
CA VAL A 73 -9.17 0.12 -9.41
C VAL A 73 -7.70 0.28 -9.74
N LYS A 74 -7.07 1.31 -9.18
CA LYS A 74 -5.62 1.47 -9.17
C LYS A 74 -5.09 1.18 -7.77
N ILE A 75 -4.17 0.21 -7.68
CA ILE A 75 -3.39 -0.07 -6.47
C ILE A 75 -1.95 0.38 -6.73
N SER A 76 -1.39 1.18 -5.82
CA SER A 76 0.02 1.59 -5.88
C SER A 76 0.71 1.20 -4.57
N ILE A 77 1.89 0.59 -4.65
CA ILE A 77 2.73 0.29 -3.48
C ILE A 77 4.08 0.97 -3.63
N GLY A 78 4.57 1.56 -2.54
CA GLY A 78 5.91 2.12 -2.47
C GLY A 78 6.39 2.20 -1.03
N MET A 79 7.64 2.60 -0.82
CA MET A 79 8.16 2.86 0.52
C MET A 79 8.12 4.36 0.84
N GLY A 80 7.69 4.68 2.04
CA GLY A 80 7.57 6.04 2.56
C GLY A 80 7.99 6.14 4.02
N LYS A 81 7.77 7.32 4.60
CA LYS A 81 7.93 7.54 6.04
C LYS A 81 6.68 7.00 6.73
N TRP A 82 6.88 6.30 7.85
CA TRP A 82 5.76 5.97 8.73
C TRP A 82 5.18 7.26 9.32
N LEU A 83 3.92 7.55 9.02
CA LEU A 83 3.22 8.70 9.59
C LEU A 83 2.65 8.30 10.94
N GLN A 84 2.84 9.10 11.98
CA GLN A 84 2.31 8.75 13.30
C GLN A 84 0.77 8.88 13.39
N ASN A 85 0.15 9.63 12.47
CA ASN A 85 -1.29 9.78 12.33
C ASN A 85 -1.64 10.05 10.86
N LEU A 86 -2.65 9.36 10.33
CA LEU A 86 -3.17 9.59 8.97
C LEU A 86 -4.24 10.69 8.97
N GLY A 87 -3.79 11.95 9.00
CA GLY A 87 -4.68 13.09 8.76
C GLY A 87 -5.17 13.13 7.31
N VAL A 88 -6.34 13.73 7.07
CA VAL A 88 -6.96 13.86 5.73
C VAL A 88 -5.97 14.40 4.69
N ALA A 89 -5.29 15.51 5.00
CA ALA A 89 -4.31 16.12 4.09
C ALA A 89 -3.10 15.23 3.80
N ALA A 90 -2.69 14.40 4.76
CA ALA A 90 -1.60 13.46 4.54
C ALA A 90 -2.03 12.35 3.58
N ILE A 91 -3.22 11.79 3.75
CA ILE A 91 -3.78 10.77 2.84
C ILE A 91 -3.93 11.35 1.42
N GLU A 92 -4.47 12.57 1.31
CA GLU A 92 -4.67 13.26 0.04
C GLU A 92 -3.34 13.44 -0.73
N SER A 93 -2.25 13.79 -0.04
CA SER A 93 -0.92 13.92 -0.65
C SER A 93 -0.42 12.61 -1.29
N PHE A 94 -0.67 11.45 -0.66
CA PHE A 94 -0.32 10.14 -1.23
C PHE A 94 -1.19 9.76 -2.43
N LEU A 95 -2.47 10.17 -2.44
CA LEU A 95 -3.41 9.85 -3.51
C LEU A 95 -3.21 10.74 -4.74
N LEU A 96 -2.97 12.03 -4.56
CA LEU A 96 -2.81 12.99 -5.65
C LEU A 96 -1.38 13.04 -6.19
N THR A 97 -0.39 12.91 -5.32
CA THR A 97 1.03 13.07 -5.68
C THR A 97 1.89 11.90 -5.16
N PRO A 98 1.57 10.65 -5.54
CA PRO A 98 2.31 9.48 -5.06
C PRO A 98 3.82 9.61 -5.31
N GLU A 99 4.23 10.11 -6.47
CA GLU A 99 5.65 10.27 -6.86
C GLU A 99 6.51 11.12 -5.89
N LEU A 100 5.87 12.00 -5.11
CA LEU A 100 6.50 12.84 -4.09
C LEU A 100 6.38 12.24 -2.69
N ALA A 101 5.34 11.45 -2.44
CA ALA A 101 5.07 10.84 -1.15
C ALA A 101 5.93 9.59 -0.90
N PHE A 102 6.32 8.91 -1.98
CA PHE A 102 7.18 7.72 -1.95
C PHE A 102 8.65 8.06 -2.17
N PHE A 103 9.52 7.35 -1.46
CA PHE A 103 10.96 7.46 -1.60
C PHE A 103 11.50 6.46 -2.62
N GLU A 104 12.64 6.81 -3.21
CA GLU A 104 13.40 5.86 -4.02
C GLU A 104 14.07 4.83 -3.12
N VAL A 105 13.85 3.55 -3.45
CA VAL A 105 14.46 2.43 -2.75
C VAL A 105 15.52 1.82 -3.67
N PRO A 106 16.79 1.77 -3.22
CA PRO A 106 17.81 0.97 -3.89
C PRO A 106 17.33 -0.47 -4.07
N GLU A 107 17.43 -1.01 -5.28
CA GLU A 107 16.99 -2.37 -5.61
C GLU A 107 17.59 -3.46 -4.69
N SER A 108 18.77 -3.22 -4.13
CA SER A 108 19.43 -4.14 -3.19
C SER A 108 18.74 -4.27 -1.83
N LEU A 109 17.80 -3.38 -1.48
CA LEU A 109 17.14 -3.33 -0.19
C LEU A 109 15.77 -4.00 -0.24
N TRP A 110 15.73 -5.33 -0.12
CA TRP A 110 14.64 -6.25 0.31
C TRP A 110 13.16 -6.03 -0.12
N GLY A 111 12.80 -4.94 -0.77
CA GLY A 111 11.43 -4.58 -1.11
C GLY A 111 10.81 -5.55 -2.10
N PHE A 112 11.62 -6.17 -2.96
CA PHE A 112 11.14 -7.03 -4.03
C PHE A 112 10.39 -8.27 -3.57
N GLU A 113 10.83 -8.93 -2.49
CA GLU A 113 10.19 -10.18 -2.08
C GLU A 113 8.81 -9.94 -1.47
N ILE A 114 8.68 -8.95 -0.57
CA ILE A 114 7.38 -8.61 0.04
C ILE A 114 6.43 -8.07 -1.00
N GLU A 115 6.92 -7.24 -1.91
CA GLU A 115 6.10 -6.63 -2.96
C GLU A 115 5.65 -7.67 -4.00
N ASP A 116 6.51 -8.59 -4.43
CA ASP A 116 6.13 -9.68 -5.33
C ASP A 116 5.10 -10.62 -4.69
N LYS A 117 5.31 -11.01 -3.42
CA LYS A 117 4.33 -11.80 -2.66
C LYS A 117 3.00 -11.06 -2.50
N PHE A 118 3.05 -9.76 -2.21
CA PHE A 118 1.88 -8.91 -2.08
C PHE A 118 1.07 -8.89 -3.37
N TRP A 119 1.73 -8.65 -4.50
CA TRP A 119 1.04 -8.62 -5.79
C TRP A 119 0.41 -9.96 -6.14
N LYS A 120 1.17 -11.06 -6.01
CA LYS A 120 0.63 -12.41 -6.24
C LYS A 120 -0.58 -12.70 -5.36
N TYR A 121 -0.54 -12.28 -4.10
CA TYR A 121 -1.65 -12.45 -3.18
C TYR A 121 -2.89 -11.65 -3.62
N ILE A 122 -2.74 -10.35 -3.90
CA ILE A 122 -3.87 -9.49 -4.27
C ILE A 122 -4.49 -9.86 -5.60
N GLU A 123 -3.69 -10.20 -6.60
CA GLU A 123 -4.20 -10.68 -7.89
C GLU A 123 -5.06 -11.93 -7.72
N ASN A 124 -4.57 -12.89 -6.92
CA ASN A 124 -5.34 -14.08 -6.59
C ASN A 124 -6.64 -13.77 -5.83
N GLN A 125 -6.62 -12.84 -4.87
CA GLN A 125 -7.84 -12.43 -4.15
C GLN A 125 -8.87 -11.76 -5.08
N ILE A 126 -8.42 -10.92 -6.01
CA ILE A 126 -9.29 -10.27 -6.99
C ILE A 126 -9.87 -11.29 -7.96
N ASP A 127 -9.06 -12.23 -8.46
CA ASP A 127 -9.50 -13.24 -9.42
C ASP A 127 -10.46 -14.28 -8.80
N LEU A 128 -10.31 -14.59 -7.52
CA LEU A 128 -11.23 -15.46 -6.77
C LEU A 128 -12.54 -14.74 -6.37
N GLY A 129 -12.61 -13.42 -6.58
CA GLY A 129 -13.69 -12.57 -6.09
C GLY A 129 -13.49 -12.27 -4.60
N ILE A 130 -13.23 -11.00 -4.29
CA ILE A 130 -12.96 -10.56 -2.91
C ILE A 130 -14.17 -10.88 -2.02
N GLN A 131 -13.96 -11.77 -1.04
CA GLN A 131 -14.99 -12.25 -0.13
C GLN A 131 -15.32 -11.23 0.96
#